data_AF-A0ABD0QMH5-F1
#
_entry.id   AF-A0ABD0QMH5-F1
#
_cell.length_a   1.000
_cell.length_b   1.000
_cell.length_c   1.000
_cell.angle_alpha   90.00
_cell.angle_beta   90.00
_cell.angle_gamma   90.00
#
_symmetry.space_group_name_H-M   'P 1'
#
loop_
_entity.id
_entity.type
_entity.pdbx_description
1 polymer ?
#
loop_
_entity_poly.entity_id
_entity_poly.type
_entity_poly.pdbx_seq_one_letter_code
_entity_poly.pdbx_strand_id
1 'polypeptide(L)' 'HLIDFFVPFLPLEYRHVKLCARDAYAARGLQPDEGTLDEVAKAMLYVPKEEKLFSAQGCKSIPQRINFFLP' A
#
# COMPACT_ATOMS: atom_id res chain seq x y z
N HIS A 1 30.91 -4.41 -18.73
CA HIS A 1 29.55 -4.15 -18.21
C HIS A 1 29.54 -2.75 -17.61
N LEU A 2 28.85 -1.81 -18.26
CA LEU A 2 28.69 -0.44 -17.79
C LEU A 2 27.19 -0.21 -17.56
N ILE A 3 26.85 0.33 -16.39
CA ILE A 3 25.51 0.81 -16.06
C ILE A 3 25.56 2.33 -16.22
N ASP A 4 24.74 2.90 -17.10
CA ASP A 4 24.69 4.35 -17.34
C ASP A 4 23.89 5.09 -16.26
N PHE A 5 22.82 4.47 -15.75
CA PHE A 5 21.96 5.05 -14.71
C PHE A 5 21.43 4.00 -13.75
N PHE A 6 21.43 4.34 -12.46
CA PHE A 6 20.77 3.59 -11.41
C PHE A 6 19.63 4.42 -10.83
N VAL A 7 18.40 3.90 -10.91
CA VAL A 7 17.19 4.57 -10.41
C VAL A 7 16.62 3.77 -9.23
N PRO A 8 17.01 4.10 -7.99
CA PRO A 8 16.48 3.41 -6.83
C PRO A 8 15.05 3.83 -6.52
N PHE A 9 14.23 2.87 -6.11
CA PHE A 9 12.89 3.10 -5.61
C PHE A 9 12.88 2.98 -4.09
N LEU A 10 12.34 3.98 -3.43
CA LEU A 10 12.21 4.01 -1.97
C LEU A 10 11.02 3.16 -1.51
N PRO A 11 11.09 2.61 -0.28
CA PRO A 11 9.97 1.87 0.29
C PRO A 11 8.79 2.80 0.59
N LEU A 12 7.58 2.23 0.62
CA LEU A 12 6.34 3.01 0.68
C LEU A 12 5.87 3.24 2.12
N GLU A 13 5.72 4.50 2.50
CA GLU A 13 5.08 4.90 3.76
C GLU A 13 3.56 4.62 3.79
N TYR A 14 2.98 4.69 4.99
CA TYR A 14 1.56 4.53 5.27
C TYR A 14 0.64 5.35 4.34
N ARG A 15 1.00 6.62 4.08
CA ARG A 15 0.22 7.49 3.17
C ARG A 15 0.16 6.92 1.75
N HIS A 16 1.26 6.35 1.26
CA HIS A 16 1.30 5.75 -0.08
C HIS A 16 0.46 4.46 -0.15
N VAL A 17 0.44 3.69 0.94
CA VAL A 17 -0.43 2.50 1.06
C VAL A 17 -1.91 2.87 0.96
N LYS A 18 -2.34 3.96 1.62
CA LYS A 18 -3.73 4.46 1.49
C LYS A 18 -4.09 4.83 0.05
N LEU A 19 -3.17 5.49 -0.67
CA LEU A 19 -3.37 5.83 -2.08
C LEU A 19 -3.52 4.57 -2.94
N CYS A 20 -2.66 3.57 -2.74
CA CYS A 20 -2.78 2.29 -3.44
C CYS A 20 -4.08 1.55 -3.12
N ALA A 21 -4.57 1.61 -1.87
CA ALA A 21 -5.85 1.03 -1.51
C ALA A 21 -7.00 1.71 -2.25
N ARG A 22 -7.01 3.05 -2.29
CA ARG A 22 -7.99 3.83 -3.04
C ARG A 22 -7.98 3.48 -4.52
N ASP A 23 -6.80 3.37 -5.13
CA ASP A 23 -6.66 2.98 -6.54
C ASP A 23 -7.15 1.54 -6.77
N ALA A 24 -6.93 0.62 -5.81
CA ALA A 24 -7.42 -0.76 -5.89
C ALA A 24 -8.96 -0.86 -5.80
N TYR A 25 -9.61 -0.04 -4.97
CA TYR A 25 -11.07 0.07 -4.95
C TYR A 25 -11.61 0.72 -6.24
N ALA A 26 -10.95 1.78 -6.72
CA ALA A 26 -11.33 2.45 -7.97
C ALA A 26 -11.25 1.50 -9.17
N ALA A 27 -10.25 0.62 -9.23
CA ALA A 27 -10.14 -0.43 -10.24
C ALA A 27 -11.31 -1.42 -10.23
N ARG A 28 -12.08 -1.48 -9.14
CA ARG A 28 -13.32 -2.27 -9.00
C ARG A 28 -14.60 -1.44 -9.14
N GLY A 29 -14.49 -0.16 -9.49
CA GLY A 29 -15.63 0.75 -9.59
C GLY A 29 -16.25 1.13 -8.24
N LEU A 30 -15.50 0.96 -7.14
CA LEU A 30 -15.96 1.26 -5.78
C LEU A 30 -15.32 2.56 -5.28
N GLN A 31 -16.06 3.31 -4.46
CA GLN A 31 -15.54 4.47 -3.73
C GLN A 31 -15.51 4.16 -2.23
N PRO A 32 -14.33 3.85 -1.66
CA PRO A 32 -14.20 3.60 -0.24
C PRO A 32 -14.18 4.93 0.52
N ASP A 33 -14.64 4.92 1.76
CA ASP A 33 -14.43 6.03 2.69
C ASP A 33 -13.01 5.99 3.28
N GLU A 34 -12.59 7.10 3.89
CA GLU A 34 -11.26 7.23 4.50
C GLU A 34 -10.99 6.24 5.63
N GLY A 35 -12.02 5.80 6.36
CA GLY A 35 -11.91 4.79 7.42
C GLY A 35 -11.58 3.43 6.83
N THR A 36 -12.28 3.00 5.78
CA THR A 36 -11.98 1.75 5.08
C THR A 36 -10.55 1.74 4.50
N LEU A 37 -10.10 2.86 3.93
CA LEU A 37 -8.72 3.00 3.44
C LEU A 37 -7.69 2.87 4.57
N ASP A 38 -7.99 3.42 5.73
CA ASP A 38 -7.16 3.36 6.93
C ASP A 38 -7.08 1.93 7.48
N GLU A 39 -8.19 1.19 7.51
CA GLU A 39 -8.21 -0.22 7.93
C GLU A 39 -7.38 -1.12 7.02
N VAL A 40 -7.52 -0.97 5.70
CA VAL A 40 -6.69 -1.70 4.73
C VAL A 40 -5.21 -1.37 4.92
N ALA A 41 -4.88 -0.09 5.14
CA ALA A 41 -3.50 0.33 5.35
C ALA A 41 -2.92 -0.20 6.66
N LYS A 42 -3.70 -0.24 7.76
CA LYS A 42 -3.30 -0.84 9.04
C LYS A 42 -3.07 -2.34 8.97
N ALA A 43 -3.77 -3.04 8.08
CA ALA A 43 -3.62 -4.48 7.89
C ALA A 43 -2.28 -4.88 7.21
N MET A 44 -1.52 -3.92 6.69
CA MET A 44 -0.21 -4.16 6.06
C MET A 44 0.89 -4.39 7.09
N LEU A 45 1.95 -5.09 6.68
CA LEU A 45 3.15 -5.27 7.49
C LEU A 45 4.11 -4.09 7.28
N TYR A 46 4.52 -3.44 8.37
CA TYR A 46 5.45 -2.33 8.36
C TYR A 46 6.78 -2.65 9.06
N VAL A 47 7.83 -1.98 8.59
CA VAL A 47 9.21 -2.06 9.10
C VAL A 47 9.79 -0.65 9.31
N PRO A 48 10.71 -0.45 10.26
CA PRO A 48 11.13 -1.40 11.30
C PRO A 48 9.97 -1.74 12.26
N LYS A 49 10.10 -2.77 13.11
CA LYS A 49 8.96 -3.24 13.93
C LYS A 49 8.57 -2.22 15.00
N GLU A 50 9.54 -1.43 15.43
CA GLU A 50 9.47 -0.43 16.48
C GLU A 50 8.72 0.81 15.99
N GLU A 51 9.15 1.41 14.88
CA GLU A 51 8.55 2.65 14.35
C GLU A 51 7.47 2.42 13.29
N LYS A 52 7.41 1.24 12.65
CA LYS A 52 6.43 0.87 11.62
C LYS A 52 6.30 1.90 10.49
N LEU A 53 7.44 2.37 9.96
CA LEU A 53 7.48 3.49 9.01
C LEU A 53 7.10 3.10 7.58
N PHE A 54 7.59 1.95 7.12
CA PHE A 54 7.52 1.57 5.71
C PHE A 54 6.86 0.21 5.50
N SER A 55 6.00 0.08 4.49
CA SER A 55 5.40 -1.18 4.09
C SER A 55 6.48 -2.15 3.58
N ALA A 56 6.58 -3.32 4.21
CA ALA A 56 7.51 -4.38 3.83
C ALA A 56 7.26 -4.92 2.41
N GLN A 57 6.05 -4.75 1.89
CA GLN A 57 5.62 -5.30 0.59
C GLN A 57 5.18 -4.20 -0.40
N GLY A 58 5.39 -2.92 -0.07
CA GLY A 58 4.82 -1.81 -0.84
C GLY A 58 3.31 -1.99 -1.03
N CYS A 59 2.85 -1.90 -2.28
CA CYS A 59 1.45 -2.05 -2.65
C CYS A 59 1.07 -3.44 -3.20
N LYS A 60 2.00 -4.40 -3.20
CA LYS A 60 1.86 -5.67 -3.91
C LYS A 60 0.64 -6.50 -3.48
N SER A 61 0.34 -6.56 -2.18
CA SER A 61 -0.74 -7.38 -1.62
C SER A 61 -2.07 -6.63 -1.40
N ILE A 62 -2.11 -5.34 -1.71
CA ILE A 62 -3.30 -4.51 -1.47
C ILE A 62 -4.52 -4.97 -2.30
N PRO A 63 -4.40 -5.27 -3.62
CA PRO A 63 -5.55 -5.69 -4.41
C PRO A 63 -6.21 -6.98 -3.91
N GLN A 64 -5.45 -7.89 -3.29
CA GLN A 64 -5.98 -9.09 -2.65
C GLN A 64 -6.56 -8.77 -1.27
N ARG A 65 -5.92 -7.87 -0.50
CA ARG A 65 -6.37 -7.50 0.85
C ARG A 65 -7.70 -6.78 0.87
N ILE A 66 -7.98 -5.91 -0.11
CA ILE A 66 -9.27 -5.18 -0.14
C ILE A 66 -10.48 -6.13 -0.22
N ASN A 67 -10.31 -7.38 -0.68
CA ASN A 67 -11.37 -8.39 -0.65
C ASN A 67 -11.92 -8.68 0.75
N PHE A 68 -11.11 -8.54 1.79
CA PHE A 68 -11.52 -8.79 3.17
C PHE A 68 -12.33 -7.63 3.78
N PHE A 69 -12.37 -6.49 3.09
CA PHE A 69 -13.02 -5.26 3.54
C PHE A 69 -14.14 -4.81 2.57
N LEU A 70 -14.43 -5.62 1.55
CA LEU A 70 -15.61 -5.40 0.72
C LEU A 70 -16.88 -5.69 1.53
N PRO A 71 -17.99 -4.96 1.29
CA PRO A 71 -19.29 -5.29 1.85
C PRO A 71 -19.81 -6.64 1.35
#